data_AF-A0A7J8WG63-F1
#
_entry.id   AF-A0A7J8WG63-F1
#
_cell.length_a   1.000
_cell.length_b   1.000
_cell.length_c   1.000
_cell.angle_alpha   90.00
_cell.angle_beta   90.00
_cell.angle_gamma   90.00
#
_symmetry.space_group_name_H-M   'P 1'
#
loop_
_entity.id
_entity.type
_entity.pdbx_description
1 polymer ?
#
loop_
_entity_poly.entity_id
_entity_poly.type
_entity_poly.pdbx_seq_one_letter_code
_entity_poly.pdbx_strand_id
1 'polypeptide(L)'
;MSLLQVLNQSNILDPFQGLLGAPPMNWKETPDSHVFEIDLPGFKKEDVKLQIHQGSIVCISAERKEDADEEEGGGKWRWHCRERWGGGGNFYRQFRVPPNGKADEMKASMRDGVLVLVIPKINDEVNVKGKEERKKMEIEISETQPPKGLGRFLCCKA
;
A
#
# COMPACT_ATOMS: atom_id res chain seq x y z
N MET A 1 -29.39 8.48 -5.56
CA MET A 1 -28.04 7.97 -5.83
C MET A 1 -28.03 6.50 -5.50
N SER A 2 -27.53 5.63 -6.37
CA SER A 2 -27.54 4.18 -6.14
C SER A 2 -26.56 3.81 -5.01
N LEU A 3 -26.92 2.85 -4.16
CA LEU A 3 -26.02 2.29 -3.13
C LEU A 3 -24.69 1.80 -3.75
N LEU A 4 -24.74 1.33 -5.00
CA LEU A 4 -23.57 0.93 -5.78
C LEU A 4 -22.67 2.10 -6.18
N GLN A 5 -23.21 3.33 -6.30
CA GLN A 5 -22.39 4.53 -6.54
C GLN A 5 -21.68 5.02 -5.28
N VAL A 6 -22.14 4.63 -4.08
CA VAL A 6 -21.47 4.95 -2.82
C VAL A 6 -20.31 3.98 -2.58
N LEU A 7 -20.54 2.69 -2.85
CA LEU A 7 -19.52 1.63 -2.71
C LEU A 7 -18.38 1.71 -3.75
N ASN A 8 -18.62 2.38 -4.88
CA ASN A 8 -17.62 2.53 -5.95
C ASN A 8 -16.85 3.86 -5.92
N GLN A 9 -16.92 4.58 -4.81
CA GLN A 9 -16.07 5.75 -4.65
C GLN A 9 -14.78 5.29 -4.00
N SER A 10 -13.71 5.23 -4.81
CA SER A 10 -12.32 5.15 -4.37
C SER A 10 -11.87 6.42 -3.62
N ASN A 11 -12.75 6.92 -2.73
CA ASN A 11 -12.51 8.05 -1.87
C ASN A 11 -11.41 7.65 -0.90
N ILE A 12 -10.35 8.43 -0.93
CA ILE A 12 -9.18 8.26 -0.08
C ILE A 12 -9.51 8.36 1.42
N LEU A 13 -10.65 8.98 1.74
CA LEU A 13 -11.20 9.18 3.08
C LEU A 13 -12.40 8.27 3.38
N ASP A 14 -12.62 7.19 2.62
CA ASP A 14 -13.71 6.27 2.92
C ASP A 14 -13.48 5.60 4.29
N PRO A 15 -14.31 5.92 5.32
CA PRO A 15 -14.13 5.41 6.66
C PRO A 15 -14.36 3.89 6.75
N PHE A 16 -14.98 3.29 5.74
CA PHE A 16 -15.26 1.85 5.70
C PHE A 16 -14.09 1.02 5.15
N GLN A 17 -13.01 1.63 4.63
CA GLN A 17 -11.83 0.88 4.18
C GLN A 17 -11.19 0.05 5.31
N GLY A 18 -11.16 0.57 6.54
CA GLY A 18 -10.67 -0.18 7.70
C GLY A 18 -11.60 -1.34 8.11
N LEU A 19 -12.91 -1.23 7.85
CA LEU A 19 -13.89 -2.27 8.16
C LEU A 19 -13.78 -3.48 7.22
N LEU A 20 -13.35 -3.26 5.98
CA LEU A 20 -13.10 -4.31 4.99
C LEU A 20 -11.69 -4.90 5.08
N GLY A 21 -10.92 -4.49 6.09
CA GLY A 21 -9.62 -5.06 6.33
C GLY A 21 -8.50 -4.54 5.45
N ALA A 22 -8.67 -3.34 4.90
CA ALA A 22 -7.56 -2.66 4.25
C ALA A 22 -6.48 -2.31 5.30
N PRO A 23 -5.19 -2.46 4.96
CA PRO A 23 -4.10 -2.08 5.86
C PRO A 23 -4.21 -0.60 6.22
N PRO A 24 -3.86 -0.19 7.45
CA PRO A 24 -3.91 1.21 7.85
C PRO A 24 -3.00 2.05 6.95
N MET A 25 -3.40 3.30 6.72
CA MET A 25 -2.72 4.21 5.80
C MET A 25 -2.76 5.62 6.36
N ASN A 26 -1.62 6.28 6.35
CA ASN A 26 -1.50 7.71 6.54
C ASN A 26 -1.37 8.41 5.20
N TRP A 27 -1.94 9.61 5.09
CA TRP A 27 -1.76 10.49 3.96
C TRP A 27 -1.28 11.85 4.47
N LYS A 28 -0.17 12.32 3.91
CA LYS A 28 0.33 13.68 4.12
C LYS A 28 0.60 14.35 2.79
N GLU A 29 0.48 15.67 2.78
CA GLU A 29 0.73 16.51 1.62
C GLU A 29 1.91 17.43 1.91
N THR A 30 2.94 17.39 1.06
CA THR A 30 4.04 18.35 1.03
C THR A 30 3.74 19.41 -0.05
N PRO A 31 4.50 20.51 -0.14
CA PRO A 31 4.35 21.47 -1.24
C PRO A 31 4.44 20.80 -2.62
N ASP A 32 5.36 19.84 -2.77
CA ASP A 32 5.71 19.23 -4.06
C ASP A 32 5.08 17.86 -4.32
N SER A 33 4.48 17.21 -3.32
CA SER A 33 4.03 15.81 -3.46
C SER A 33 2.92 15.40 -2.47
N HIS A 34 2.19 14.36 -2.81
CA HIS A 34 1.41 13.57 -1.85
C HIS A 34 2.21 12.34 -1.44
N VAL A 35 2.22 12.06 -0.13
CA VAL A 35 2.93 10.91 0.44
C VAL A 35 1.94 10.03 1.18
N PHE A 36 1.90 8.75 0.82
CA PHE A 36 1.11 7.72 1.47
C PHE A 36 2.02 6.74 2.18
N GLU A 37 1.71 6.44 3.43
CA GLU A 37 2.44 5.46 4.25
C GLU A 37 1.45 4.39 4.66
N ILE A 38 1.75 3.13 4.35
CA ILE A 38 0.82 2.01 4.52
C ILE A 38 1.53 0.90 5.30
N ASP A 39 0.95 0.47 6.41
CA ASP A 39 1.56 -0.58 7.23
C ASP A 39 1.21 -1.96 6.68
N LEU A 40 2.23 -2.66 6.21
CA LEU A 40 2.20 -4.01 5.65
C LEU A 40 3.17 -4.93 6.42
N PRO A 41 3.00 -5.11 7.75
CA PRO A 41 3.93 -5.88 8.55
C PRO A 41 3.92 -7.36 8.16
N GLY A 42 5.11 -7.90 7.86
CA GLY A 42 5.30 -9.29 7.49
C GLY A 42 5.16 -9.59 5.99
N PHE A 43 4.96 -8.58 5.15
CA PHE A 43 5.09 -8.69 3.70
C PHE A 43 6.48 -8.28 3.25
N LYS A 44 6.99 -8.95 2.23
CA LYS A 44 8.17 -8.50 1.49
C LYS A 44 7.73 -7.68 0.29
N LYS A 45 8.65 -6.91 -0.31
CA LYS A 45 8.34 -6.10 -1.49
C LYS A 45 7.82 -6.95 -2.67
N GLU A 46 8.29 -8.20 -2.78
CA GLU A 46 7.90 -9.11 -3.85
C GLU A 46 6.47 -9.62 -3.70
N ASP A 47 5.94 -9.60 -2.48
CA ASP A 47 4.57 -10.02 -2.20
C ASP A 47 3.58 -8.93 -2.60
N VAL A 48 4.03 -7.67 -2.69
CA VAL A 48 3.22 -6.48 -2.94
C VAL A 48 3.20 -6.13 -4.43
N LYS A 49 1.99 -5.94 -4.97
CA LYS A 49 1.74 -5.46 -6.32
C LYS A 49 1.09 -4.08 -6.26
N LEU A 50 1.66 -3.17 -7.04
CA LEU A 50 1.15 -1.81 -7.24
C LEU A 50 0.68 -1.63 -8.67
N GLN A 51 -0.54 -1.13 -8.83
CA GLN A 51 -1.16 -0.91 -10.13
C GLN A 51 -1.83 0.45 -10.18
N ILE A 52 -1.69 1.15 -11.31
CA ILE A 52 -2.50 2.32 -11.62
C ILE A 52 -3.59 1.92 -12.60
N HIS A 53 -4.84 2.26 -12.28
CA HIS A 53 -6.01 2.07 -13.12
C HIS A 53 -6.62 3.44 -13.47
N GLN A 54 -7.12 3.59 -14.70
CA GLN A 54 -7.79 4.82 -15.16
C GLN A 54 -6.95 6.10 -14.90
N GLY A 55 -5.62 5.99 -15.01
CA GLY A 55 -4.64 7.08 -14.83
C GLY A 55 -4.59 7.73 -13.44
N SER A 56 -5.45 7.35 -12.49
CA SER A 56 -5.62 8.07 -11.23
C SER A 56 -6.03 7.20 -10.05
N ILE A 57 -6.32 5.92 -10.26
CA ILE A 57 -6.69 4.99 -9.19
C ILE A 57 -5.48 4.11 -8.87
N VAL A 58 -4.91 4.28 -7.69
CA VAL A 58 -3.84 3.41 -7.19
C VAL A 58 -4.48 2.21 -6.51
N CYS A 59 -4.12 1.01 -6.97
CA CYS A 59 -4.51 -0.27 -6.42
C CYS A 59 -3.27 -0.96 -5.84
N ILE A 60 -3.40 -1.42 -4.60
CA ILE A 60 -2.35 -2.05 -3.82
C ILE A 60 -2.90 -3.40 -3.37
N SER A 61 -2.21 -4.46 -3.75
CA SER A 61 -2.55 -5.80 -3.30
C SER A 61 -1.29 -6.51 -2.84
N ALA A 62 -1.38 -7.32 -1.79
CA ALA A 62 -0.38 -8.36 -1.60
C ALA A 62 -1.03 -9.66 -1.20
N GLU A 63 -0.31 -10.73 -1.50
CA GLU A 63 -0.71 -12.07 -1.17
C GLU A 63 0.43 -12.75 -0.44
N ARG A 64 0.19 -13.12 0.80
CA ARG A 64 1.10 -13.96 1.57
C ARG A 64 0.79 -15.40 1.19
N LYS A 65 1.78 -16.09 0.65
CA LYS A 65 1.70 -17.55 0.52
C LYS A 65 1.79 -18.10 1.93
N GLU A 66 0.66 -18.58 2.45
CA GLU A 66 0.69 -19.44 3.64
C GLU A 66 1.41 -20.73 3.23
N ASP A 67 2.46 -21.09 3.96
CA ASP A 67 3.08 -22.39 3.78
C ASP A 67 2.03 -23.44 4.14
N ALA A 68 1.82 -24.42 3.26
CA ALA A 68 0.79 -25.46 3.38
C ALA A 68 0.89 -26.32 4.67
N ASP A 69 1.88 -26.06 5.52
CA ASP A 69 2.08 -26.66 6.84
C ASP A 69 1.24 -25.99 7.95
N GLU A 70 0.49 -24.91 7.65
CA GLU A 70 -0.40 -24.19 8.59
C GLU A 70 -1.85 -24.73 8.66
N GLU A 71 -2.19 -25.84 7.97
CA GLU A 71 -3.37 -26.64 8.33
C GLU A 71 -3.09 -27.38 9.65
N GLU A 72 -3.36 -26.70 10.77
CA GLU A 72 -3.32 -27.24 12.14
C GLU A 72 -2.10 -28.16 12.39
N GLY A 73 -0.95 -27.71 11.88
CA GLY A 73 0.38 -28.24 12.11
C GLY A 73 0.59 -29.73 11.86
N GLY A 74 -0.28 -30.49 11.17
CA GLY A 74 -0.17 -31.95 11.18
C GLY A 74 0.05 -32.55 12.59
N GLY A 75 -0.49 -31.88 13.63
CA GLY A 75 -0.28 -32.19 15.05
C GLY A 75 0.90 -31.51 15.78
N LYS A 76 1.65 -30.60 15.17
CA LYS A 76 2.86 -29.96 15.76
C LYS A 76 2.57 -28.77 16.69
N TRP A 77 1.46 -28.07 16.51
CA TRP A 77 1.09 -26.90 17.30
C TRP A 77 -0.39 -26.55 17.10
N ARG A 78 -0.98 -25.79 18.02
CA ARG A 78 -2.36 -25.29 17.92
C ARG A 78 -2.44 -23.79 18.18
N TRP A 79 -3.34 -23.11 17.48
CA TRP A 79 -3.64 -21.71 17.77
C TRP A 79 -4.39 -21.61 19.11
N HIS A 80 -3.88 -20.76 20.02
CA HIS A 80 -4.63 -20.35 21.21
C HIS A 80 -5.36 -19.01 20.98
N CYS A 81 -4.79 -18.13 20.16
CA CYS A 81 -5.39 -16.89 19.70
C CYS A 81 -4.75 -16.49 18.36
N ARG A 82 -5.53 -15.95 17.41
CA ARG A 82 -5.07 -15.47 16.10
C ARG A 82 -5.71 -14.11 15.81
N GLU A 83 -5.07 -13.05 16.31
CA GLU A 83 -5.62 -11.68 16.22
C GLU A 83 -5.13 -10.92 14.99
N ARG A 84 -3.99 -11.34 14.41
CA ARG A 84 -3.41 -10.66 13.25
C ARG A 84 -4.41 -10.67 12.11
N TRP A 85 -4.92 -9.48 11.78
CA TRP A 85 -5.85 -9.26 10.69
C TRP A 85 -5.20 -9.72 9.36
N GLY A 86 -5.93 -10.50 8.57
CA GLY A 86 -5.40 -11.14 7.36
C GLY A 86 -5.04 -12.62 7.54
N GLY A 87 -5.88 -13.39 8.25
CA GLY A 87 -5.74 -14.83 8.44
C GLY A 87 -5.82 -15.72 7.18
N GLY A 88 -5.54 -15.15 6.00
CA GLY A 88 -5.36 -15.83 4.72
C GLY A 88 -4.39 -15.06 3.81
N GLY A 89 -3.55 -14.19 4.38
CA GLY A 89 -2.41 -13.60 3.67
C GLY A 89 -2.69 -12.48 2.68
N ASN A 90 -3.94 -12.24 2.28
CA ASN A 90 -4.22 -11.33 1.18
C ASN A 90 -4.75 -9.98 1.68
N PHE A 91 -4.18 -8.88 1.19
CA PHE A 91 -4.72 -7.54 1.40
C PHE A 91 -5.03 -6.86 0.07
N TYR A 92 -6.02 -5.97 0.10
CA TYR A 92 -6.36 -5.11 -1.03
C TYR A 92 -6.74 -3.72 -0.52
N ARG A 93 -6.15 -2.69 -1.13
CA ARG A 93 -6.54 -1.30 -0.90
C ARG A 93 -6.50 -0.54 -2.22
N GLN A 94 -7.47 0.33 -2.44
CA GLN A 94 -7.45 1.25 -3.57
C GLN A 94 -7.86 2.65 -3.15
N PHE A 95 -7.29 3.66 -3.79
CA PHE A 95 -7.69 5.05 -3.61
C PHE A 95 -7.44 5.85 -4.88
N ARG A 96 -8.24 6.90 -5.07
CA ARG A 96 -8.04 7.87 -6.15
C ARG A 96 -7.01 8.90 -5.70
N VAL A 97 -6.01 9.12 -6.55
CA VAL A 97 -5.01 10.18 -6.42
C VAL A 97 -5.70 11.54 -6.61
N PRO A 98 -5.37 12.55 -5.79
CA PRO A 98 -5.86 13.91 -5.98
C PRO A 98 -5.59 14.45 -7.41
N PRO A 99 -6.44 15.33 -7.96
CA PRO A 99 -6.30 15.83 -9.33
C PRO A 99 -4.97 16.56 -9.62
N ASN A 100 -4.35 17.12 -8.59
CA ASN A 100 -3.06 17.79 -8.67
C ASN A 100 -1.86 16.83 -8.56
N GLY A 101 -2.08 15.51 -8.46
CA GLY A 101 -1.03 14.50 -8.39
C GLY A 101 -0.78 13.80 -9.72
N LYS A 102 0.49 13.58 -10.05
CA LYS A 102 0.92 12.82 -11.23
C LYS A 102 1.10 11.35 -10.87
N ALA A 103 0.01 10.57 -10.93
CA ALA A 103 0.05 9.14 -10.60
C ALA A 103 1.11 8.38 -11.42
N ASP A 104 1.27 8.73 -12.70
CA ASP A 104 2.22 8.08 -13.62
C ASP A 104 3.70 8.29 -13.22
N GLU A 105 4.00 9.33 -12.43
CA GLU A 105 5.34 9.61 -11.91
C GLU A 105 5.53 9.11 -10.47
N MET A 106 4.61 8.26 -9.98
CA MET A 106 4.65 7.74 -8.61
C MET A 106 5.92 6.90 -8.37
N LYS A 107 6.56 7.15 -7.22
CA LYS A 107 7.66 6.33 -6.71
C LYS A 107 7.17 5.51 -5.52
N ALA A 108 7.56 4.24 -5.48
CA ALA A 108 7.26 3.34 -4.39
C ALA A 108 8.53 2.83 -3.73
N SER A 109 8.52 2.77 -2.40
CA SER A 109 9.59 2.16 -1.61
C SER A 109 8.99 1.42 -0.42
N MET A 110 9.62 0.33 -0.02
CA MET A 110 9.18 -0.43 1.15
C MET A 110 10.34 -0.61 2.12
N ARG A 111 10.07 -0.42 3.41
CA ARG A 111 11.05 -0.57 4.46
C ARG A 111 10.39 -0.91 5.79
N ASP A 112 10.97 -1.87 6.52
CA ASP A 112 10.56 -2.25 7.88
C ASP A 112 9.05 -2.55 8.00
N GLY A 113 8.46 -3.14 6.95
CA GLY A 113 7.02 -3.45 6.89
C GLY A 113 6.13 -2.26 6.54
N VAL A 114 6.68 -1.12 6.13
CA VAL A 114 5.91 0.06 5.71
C VAL A 114 6.15 0.33 4.23
N LEU A 115 5.07 0.45 3.46
CA LEU A 115 5.09 0.88 2.07
C LEU A 115 4.88 2.39 2.00
N VAL A 116 5.79 3.08 1.33
CA VAL A 116 5.75 4.52 1.09
C VAL A 116 5.56 4.79 -0.39
N LEU A 117 4.48 5.51 -0.73
CA LEU A 117 4.20 5.99 -2.07
C LEU A 117 4.35 7.50 -2.11
N VAL A 118 5.15 7.99 -3.06
CA VAL A 118 5.37 9.42 -3.28
C VAL A 118 4.85 9.78 -4.66
N ILE A 119 3.85 10.65 -4.71
CA ILE A 119 3.20 11.12 -5.93
C ILE A 119 3.52 12.60 -6.11
N PRO A 120 4.38 12.97 -7.09
CA PRO A 120 4.68 14.37 -7.36
C PRO A 120 3.44 15.16 -7.75
N LYS A 121 3.38 16.42 -7.37
CA LYS A 121 2.33 17.33 -7.82
C LYS A 121 2.60 17.87 -9.22
N ILE A 122 1.54 18.32 -9.87
CA ILE A 122 1.61 19.09 -11.10
C ILE A 122 2.09 20.49 -10.71
N ASN A 123 3.33 20.83 -11.07
CA ASN A 123 3.77 22.23 -11.07
C ASN A 123 3.10 22.94 -12.26
N ASP A 124 2.72 24.21 -12.09
CA ASP A 124 1.86 25.00 -13.00
C ASP A 124 2.39 25.22 -14.44
N GLU A 125 3.41 24.48 -14.91
CA GLU A 125 4.01 24.66 -16.22
C GLU A 125 3.75 23.52 -17.23
N VAL A 126 2.88 22.54 -16.93
CA VAL A 126 2.58 21.48 -17.90
C VAL A 126 1.09 21.39 -18.22
N ASN A 127 0.75 21.97 -19.36
CA ASN A 127 -0.50 21.80 -20.09
C ASN A 127 -0.63 20.34 -20.57
N VAL A 128 -1.41 19.51 -19.86
CA VAL A 128 -1.70 18.14 -20.32
C VAL A 128 -3.12 18.08 -20.87
N LYS A 129 -3.24 18.24 -22.19
CA LYS A 129 -4.29 17.56 -22.95
C LYS A 129 -3.85 16.11 -23.12
N GLY A 130 -4.50 15.16 -22.44
CA GLY A 130 -4.17 13.74 -22.54
C GLY A 130 -5.41 12.87 -22.43
N LYS A 131 -5.66 12.07 -23.46
CA LYS A 131 -6.76 11.11 -23.55
C LYS A 131 -6.63 10.02 -22.48
N GLU A 132 -7.76 9.68 -21.87
CA GLU A 132 -7.91 8.62 -20.88
C GLU A 132 -7.77 7.24 -21.56
N GLU A 133 -6.54 6.78 -21.75
CA GLU A 133 -6.27 5.40 -22.17
C GLU A 133 -6.23 4.50 -20.93
N ARG A 134 -6.93 3.36 -20.97
CA ARG A 134 -6.92 2.34 -19.93
C ARG A 134 -5.55 1.65 -19.91
N LYS A 135 -4.55 2.29 -19.30
CA LYS A 135 -3.24 1.70 -19.05
C LYS A 135 -3.22 1.15 -17.63
N LYS A 136 -2.92 -0.14 -17.53
CA LYS A 136 -2.51 -0.78 -16.29
C LYS A 136 -0.99 -0.66 -16.23
N MET A 137 -0.48 0.12 -15.28
CA MET A 137 0.96 0.23 -15.07
C MET A 137 1.34 -0.48 -13.78
N GLU A 138 2.34 -1.36 -13.86
CA GLU A 138 2.96 -1.96 -12.68
C GLU A 138 4.17 -1.09 -12.27
N ILE A 139 4.27 -0.79 -10.98
CA ILE A 139 5.35 0.04 -10.44
C ILE A 139 6.29 -0.82 -9.64
N GLU A 140 7.58 -0.75 -9.97
CA GLU A 140 8.63 -1.42 -9.21
C GLU A 140 8.78 -0.78 -7.83
N ILE A 141 8.81 -1.63 -6.80
CA ILE A 141 9.02 -1.21 -5.41
C ILE A 141 10.52 -1.27 -5.12
N SER A 142 11.11 -0.11 -4.84
CA SER A 142 12.52 -0.01 -4.47
C SER A 142 12.77 -0.39 -3.01
N GLU A 143 13.92 -1.02 -2.73
CA GLU A 143 14.44 -1.13 -1.37
C GLU A 143 15.20 0.14 -1.01
N THR A 144 14.86 0.76 0.12
CA THR A 144 15.75 1.76 0.71
C THR A 144 16.80 1.03 1.53
N GLN A 145 18.05 1.02 1.06
CA GLN A 145 19.15 0.48 1.86
C GLN A 145 19.31 1.32 3.14
N PRO A 146 19.46 0.68 4.31
CA PRO A 146 19.77 1.42 5.53
C PRO A 146 21.11 2.16 5.33
N PRO A 147 21.24 3.41 5.81
CA PRO A 147 22.53 4.08 5.81
C PRO A 147 23.55 3.17 6.50
N LYS A 148 24.64 2.86 5.79
CA LYS A 148 25.70 2.00 6.31
C LYS A 148 26.39 2.73 7.47
N GLY A 149 26.01 2.35 8.69
CA GLY A 149 26.71 2.72 9.91
C GLY A 149 25.90 3.57 10.88
N LEU A 150 25.46 2.95 11.98
CA LEU A 150 25.92 3.31 13.32
C LEU A 150 25.64 2.11 14.25
N GLY A 151 26.66 1.72 15.01
CA GLY A 151 26.77 0.42 15.65
C GLY A 151 25.85 0.15 16.83
N ARG A 152 25.93 -1.12 17.27
CA ARG A 152 25.52 -1.69 18.56
C ARG A 152 24.56 -0.84 19.40
N PHE A 153 23.27 -1.14 19.32
CA PHE A 153 22.39 -0.90 20.45
C PHE A 153 22.34 -2.16 21.33
N LEU A 154 22.90 -1.99 22.52
CA LEU A 154 22.76 -2.87 23.66
C LEU A 154 21.27 -2.96 24.04
N CYS A 155 20.80 -4.19 24.26
CA CYS A 155 19.64 -4.60 25.07
C CYS A 155 18.79 -3.45 25.67
N CYS A 156 17.53 -3.36 25.22
CA CYS A 156 16.47 -2.70 26.01
C CYS A 156 16.32 -3.46 27.33
N LYS A 157 16.85 -2.92 28.43
CA LYS A 157 16.42 -3.35 29.76
C LYS A 157 15.02 -2.78 30.01
N ALA A 158 14.21 -3.64 30.62
CA ALA A 158 12.80 -3.50 30.98
C ALA A 158 12.47 -2.21 31.73
#